data_AF-A0A0M8UD44-F1
#
_entry.id   AF-A0A0M8UD44-F1
#
_cell.length_a   1.000
_cell.length_b   1.000
_cell.length_c   1.000
_cell.angle_alpha   90.00
_cell.angle_beta   90.00
_cell.angle_gamma   90.00
#
_symmetry.space_group_name_H-M   'P 1'
#
loop_
_entity.id
_entity.type
_entity.pdbx_description
1 polymer ?
#
loop_
_entity_poly.entity_id
_entity_poly.type
_entity_poly.pdbx_seq_one_letter_code
_entity_poly.pdbx_strand_id
1 'polypeptide(L)'
;MSEVQALVDALSGLPRRRPAGPAEAEVLLALLRSAAARWADILYEAGEGVRDQVPPRAEAALTLAFRRAEESYVELEIALRDCADHRDPAI
;
A
#
# COMPACT_ATOMS: atom_id res chain seq x y z
N MET A 1 12.99 5.68 -11.68
CA MET A 1 11.61 6.18 -11.92
C MET A 1 11.12 6.81 -10.62
N SER A 2 10.29 7.85 -10.66
CA SER A 2 9.76 8.45 -9.43
C SER A 2 8.80 7.50 -8.72
N GLU A 3 8.81 7.46 -7.38
CA GLU A 3 7.86 6.67 -6.58
C GLU A 3 6.39 7.00 -6.91
N VAL A 4 6.12 8.26 -7.25
CA VAL A 4 4.79 8.70 -7.70
C VAL A 4 4.40 8.00 -9.00
N GLN A 5 5.30 7.88 -9.97
CA GLN A 5 5.01 7.17 -11.21
C GLN A 5 4.78 5.68 -10.94
N ALA A 6 5.59 5.07 -10.08
CA ALA A 6 5.44 3.68 -9.71
C ALA A 6 4.10 3.41 -8.99
N LEU A 7 3.62 4.36 -8.18
CA LEU A 7 2.28 4.31 -7.57
C LEU A 7 1.18 4.41 -8.63
N VAL A 8 1.30 5.35 -9.58
CA VAL A 8 0.34 5.49 -10.68
C VAL A 8 0.27 4.21 -11.52
N ASP A 9 1.41 3.58 -11.81
CA ASP A 9 1.47 2.33 -12.55
C ASP A 9 0.79 1.18 -11.77
N ALA A 10 1.05 1.08 -10.45
CA ALA A 10 0.41 0.08 -9.58
C ALA A 10 -1.11 0.26 -9.52
N LEU A 11 -1.59 1.50 -9.36
CA LEU A 11 -3.03 1.81 -9.33
C LEU A 11 -3.70 1.58 -10.69
N SER A 12 -3.00 1.93 -11.79
CA SER A 12 -3.50 1.72 -13.15
C SER A 12 -3.59 0.24 -13.51
N GLY A 13 -2.75 -0.60 -12.90
CA GLY A 13 -2.79 -2.05 -13.02
C GLY A 13 -3.92 -2.74 -12.25
N LEU A 14 -4.66 -2.03 -11.40
CA LEU A 14 -5.75 -2.64 -10.63
C LEU A 14 -6.87 -3.16 -11.55
N PRO A 15 -7.38 -4.38 -11.32
CA PRO A 15 -8.47 -4.91 -12.11
C PRO A 15 -9.72 -4.05 -11.94
N ARG A 16 -10.30 -3.60 -13.06
CA ARG A 16 -11.55 -2.80 -13.07
C ARG A 16 -12.81 -3.63 -12.83
N ARG A 17 -12.69 -4.95 -12.90
CA ARG A 17 -13.77 -5.91 -12.67
C ARG A 17 -13.58 -6.58 -11.32
N ARG A 18 -14.68 -7.02 -10.72
CA ARG A 18 -14.64 -7.83 -9.50
C ARG A 18 -13.84 -9.12 -9.78
N PRO A 19 -12.96 -9.56 -8.86
CA PRO A 19 -12.28 -10.84 -8.97
C PRO A 19 -13.27 -11.99 -9.17
N ALA A 20 -13.00 -12.87 -10.14
CA ALA A 20 -13.85 -14.01 -10.46
C ALA A 20 -13.56 -15.26 -9.58
N GLY A 21 -12.49 -15.24 -8.79
CA GLY A 21 -12.12 -16.34 -7.90
C GLY A 21 -10.86 -16.06 -7.08
N PRO A 22 -10.41 -17.04 -6.28
CA PRO A 22 -9.32 -16.88 -5.31
C PRO A 22 -8.01 -16.38 -5.92
N ALA A 23 -7.62 -16.89 -7.09
CA ALA A 23 -6.38 -16.47 -7.76
C ALA A 23 -6.44 -15.00 -8.22
N GLU A 24 -7.57 -14.53 -8.74
CA GLU A 24 -7.73 -13.12 -9.10
C GLU A 24 -7.79 -12.21 -7.87
N ALA A 25 -8.36 -12.69 -6.76
CA ALA A 25 -8.40 -11.96 -5.50
C ALA A 25 -6.99 -11.78 -4.90
N GLU A 26 -6.16 -12.82 -4.95
CA GLU A 26 -4.75 -12.77 -4.52
C GLU A 26 -3.94 -11.76 -5.36
N VAL A 27 -4.12 -11.75 -6.68
CA VAL A 27 -3.49 -10.75 -7.56
C VAL A 27 -3.93 -9.33 -7.19
N LEU A 28 -5.23 -9.11 -6.95
CA LEU A 28 -5.73 -7.81 -6.49
C LEU A 28 -5.09 -7.38 -5.17
N LEU A 29 -5.03 -8.28 -4.17
CA LEU A 29 -4.41 -8.00 -2.88
C LEU A 29 -2.92 -7.68 -3.02
N ALA A 30 -2.18 -8.41 -3.86
CA ALA A 30 -0.77 -8.15 -4.12
C ALA A 30 -0.54 -6.76 -4.75
N LEU A 31 -1.40 -6.35 -5.69
CA LEU A 31 -1.36 -5.02 -6.29
C LEU A 31 -1.68 -3.92 -5.26
N LEU A 32 -2.72 -4.11 -4.45
CA LEU A 32 -3.08 -3.17 -3.38
C LEU A 32 -1.96 -3.04 -2.35
N ARG A 33 -1.35 -4.16 -1.90
CA ARG A 33 -0.18 -4.16 -1.01
C ARG A 33 0.95 -3.32 -1.58
N SER A 34 1.23 -3.51 -2.86
CA SER A 34 2.29 -2.82 -3.58
C SER A 34 2.01 -1.32 -3.77
N ALA A 35 0.74 -0.91 -3.87
CA ALA A 35 0.34 0.48 -3.89
C ALA A 35 0.44 1.12 -2.48
N ALA A 36 0.05 0.40 -1.43
CA ALA A 36 0.16 0.86 -0.05
C ALA A 36 1.62 1.11 0.36
N ALA A 37 2.54 0.20 0.01
CA ALA A 37 3.98 0.36 0.25
C ALA A 37 4.51 1.68 -0.35
N ARG A 38 4.26 1.89 -1.66
CA ARG A 38 4.71 3.11 -2.36
C ARG A 38 4.08 4.37 -1.82
N TRP A 39 2.83 4.30 -1.37
CA TRP A 39 2.18 5.44 -0.76
C TRP A 39 2.82 5.80 0.59
N ALA A 40 3.20 4.80 1.39
CA ALA A 40 3.97 5.03 2.61
C ALA A 40 5.32 5.69 2.30
N ASP A 41 6.05 5.20 1.29
CA ASP A 41 7.33 5.78 0.87
C ASP A 41 7.19 7.26 0.45
N ILE A 42 6.19 7.57 -0.38
CA ILE A 42 5.91 8.96 -0.81
C ILE A 42 5.59 9.87 0.39
N LEU A 43 4.78 9.39 1.35
CA LEU A 43 4.42 10.16 2.54
C LEU A 43 5.62 10.37 3.46
N TYR A 44 6.50 9.37 3.58
CA TYR A 44 7.74 9.48 4.32
C TYR A 44 8.67 10.53 3.70
N GLU A 45 8.93 10.43 2.40
CA GLU A 45 9.78 11.38 1.67
C GLU A 45 9.21 12.80 1.71
N ALA A 46 7.90 12.96 1.53
CA ALA A 46 7.22 14.24 1.67
C ALA A 46 7.39 14.81 3.09
N GLY A 47 7.28 13.94 4.11
CA GLY A 47 7.51 14.29 5.52
C GLY A 47 8.89 14.86 5.79
N GLU A 48 9.93 14.19 5.28
CA GLU A 48 11.31 14.67 5.40
C GLU A 48 11.52 16.00 4.65
N GLY A 49 10.88 16.15 3.48
CA GLY A 49 11.03 17.35 2.64
C GLY A 49 10.34 18.60 3.16
N VAL A 50 9.30 18.48 3.98
CA VAL A 50 8.52 19.61 4.52
C VAL A 50 8.71 19.84 6.02
N ARG A 51 9.52 19.01 6.68
CA ARG A 51 9.92 19.20 8.08
C ARG A 51 10.50 20.62 8.22
N ASP A 52 10.09 21.32 9.27
CA ASP A 52 10.42 22.74 9.55
C ASP A 52 9.81 23.80 8.59
N GLN A 53 9.11 23.39 7.53
CA GLN A 53 8.43 24.31 6.59
C GLN A 53 6.91 24.40 6.82
N VAL A 54 6.35 23.49 7.63
CA VAL A 54 4.92 23.43 7.93
C VAL A 54 4.66 23.63 9.42
N PRO A 55 3.47 24.14 9.81
CA PRO A 55 3.10 24.22 11.22
C PRO A 55 3.09 22.83 11.90
N PRO A 56 3.31 22.73 13.22
CA PRO A 56 3.38 21.44 13.93
C PRO A 56 2.17 20.53 13.73
N ARG A 57 0.97 21.10 13.56
CA ARG A 57 -0.24 20.33 13.30
C ARG A 57 -0.22 19.66 11.93
N ALA A 58 0.34 20.32 10.91
CA ALA A 58 0.45 19.76 9.57
C ALA A 58 1.51 18.64 9.54
N GLU A 59 2.63 18.83 10.22
CA GLU A 59 3.65 17.78 10.41
C GLU A 59 3.09 16.54 11.11
N ALA A 60 2.33 16.74 12.20
CA ALA A 60 1.66 15.65 12.91
C ALA A 60 0.64 14.92 12.02
N ALA A 61 -0.09 15.65 11.17
CA ALA A 61 -1.04 15.05 10.23
C ALA A 61 -0.33 14.21 9.15
N LEU A 62 0.83 14.67 8.66
CA LEU A 62 1.63 13.93 7.69
C LEU A 62 2.24 12.66 8.29
N THR A 63 2.75 12.75 9.52
CA THR A 63 3.20 11.59 10.30
C THR A 63 2.07 10.57 10.48
N LEU A 64 0.86 11.03 10.80
CA LEU A 64 -0.30 10.14 10.94
C LEU A 64 -0.72 9.50 9.61
N ALA A 65 -0.68 10.26 8.51
CA ALA A 65 -0.99 9.73 7.19
C ALA A 65 0.00 8.63 6.79
N PHE A 66 1.30 8.85 7.03
CA PHE A 66 2.36 7.87 6.80
C PHE A 66 2.09 6.58 7.58
N ARG A 67 1.87 6.66 8.90
CA ARG A 67 1.59 5.48 9.73
C ARG A 67 0.39 4.68 9.25
N ARG A 68 -0.69 5.35 8.82
CA ARG A 68 -1.87 4.67 8.28
C ARG A 68 -1.58 3.97 6.94
N ALA A 69 -0.69 4.52 6.12
CA ALA A 69 -0.24 3.87 4.90
C ALA A 69 0.61 2.63 5.21
N GLU A 70 1.51 2.71 6.20
CA GLU A 70 2.27 1.55 6.69
C GLU A 70 1.35 0.47 7.27
N GLU A 71 0.40 0.84 8.13
CA GLU A 71 -0.59 -0.09 8.67
C GLU A 71 -1.37 -0.79 7.54
N SER A 72 -1.82 -0.02 6.54
CA SER A 72 -2.51 -0.59 5.37
C SER A 72 -1.64 -1.59 4.61
N TYR A 73 -0.33 -1.30 4.45
CA TYR A 73 0.62 -2.21 3.83
C TYR A 73 0.76 -3.51 4.63
N VAL A 74 0.92 -3.43 5.95
CA VAL A 74 1.10 -4.59 6.84
C VAL A 74 -0.15 -5.48 6.81
N GLU A 75 -1.34 -4.91 6.95
CA GLU A 75 -2.60 -5.66 6.93
C GLU A 75 -2.82 -6.35 5.58
N LEU A 76 -2.46 -5.70 4.47
CA LEU A 76 -2.53 -6.31 3.13
C LEU A 76 -1.48 -7.43 2.95
N GLU A 77 -0.31 -7.31 3.57
CA GLU A 77 0.68 -8.37 3.59
C GLU A 77 0.21 -9.59 4.38
N ILE A 78 -0.46 -9.39 5.53
CA ILE A 78 -1.08 -10.46 6.32
C ILE A 78 -2.17 -11.14 5.48
N ALA A 79 -3.11 -10.38 4.92
CA ALA A 79 -4.19 -10.93 4.10
C ALA A 79 -3.68 -11.74 2.89
N LEU A 80 -2.57 -11.31 2.28
CA LEU A 80 -1.95 -12.02 1.16
C LEU A 80 -1.33 -13.35 1.62
N ARG A 81 -0.67 -13.37 2.78
CA ARG A 81 -0.12 -14.61 3.38
C ARG A 81 -1.25 -15.60 3.71
N ASP A 82 -2.33 -15.13 4.32
CA ASP A 82 -3.50 -15.95 4.63
C ASP A 82 -4.10 -16.59 3.36
N CYS A 83 -4.13 -15.85 2.23
CA CYS A 83 -4.59 -16.40 0.94
C CYS A 83 -3.65 -17.49 0.39
N ALA A 84 -2.34 -17.33 0.57
CA ALA A 84 -1.34 -18.31 0.14
C ALA A 84 -1.44 -19.60 0.97
N ASP A 85 -1.59 -19.46 2.29
CA ASP A 85 -1.75 -20.58 3.22
C ASP A 85 -3.06 -21.33 2.95
N HIS A 86 -4.16 -20.63 2.64
CA HIS A 86 -5.43 -21.26 2.27
C HIS A 86 -5.38 -22.04 0.95
N ARG A 87 -4.46 -21.70 0.02
CA ARG A 87 -4.31 -22.42 -1.25
C ARG A 87 -3.60 -23.77 -1.07
N ASP A 88 -2.81 -23.95 -0.02
CA ASP A 88 -2.03 -25.16 0.22
C ASP A 88 -2.59 -25.98 1.41
N PRO A 89 -3.61 -26.83 1.18
CA PRO A 89 -4.24 -27.62 2.25
C PRO A 89 -3.40 -28.82 2.71
N ALA A 90 -2.12 -28.90 2.36
CA ALA A 90 -1.22 -29.99 2.77
C ALA A 90 -0.55 -29.77 4.15
N ILE A 91 -1.03 -28.79 4.93
CA ILE A 91 -0.77 -28.63 6.36
C ILE A 91 -2.07 -28.86 7.14
#